data_AF-A0A5P9J4C3-F1
#
_entry.id   AF-A0A5P9J4C3-F1
#
_cell.length_a   1.000
_cell.length_b   1.000
_cell.length_c   1.000
_cell.angle_alpha   90.00
_cell.angle_beta   90.00
_cell.angle_gamma   90.00
#
_symmetry.space_group_name_H-M   'P 1'
#
loop_
_entity.id
_entity.type
_entity.pdbx_description
1 polymer ?
#
loop_
_entity_poly.entity_id
_entity_poly.type
_entity_poly.pdbx_seq_one_letter_code
_entity_poly.pdbx_strand_id
1 'polypeptide(L)'
;MAFSPELIELFNLRHVQLRKASALRSTLSIARYINHIQLGYLGLLPFLALVGWSMLSGRTEYAGTMFIYYGIAIMSFLAGQLWRPGEQSYGRAIAVVIPTIPLPLLALGNELFTLAWLSASFWLVLAIEVKQPQWAEHHKDYRKMRFVLTSVVFVCHLLMIAAMLDRP
;
A
#
# COMPACT_ATOMS: atom_id res chain seq x y z
N MET A 1 15.99 17.14 -53.47
CA MET A 1 17.17 17.03 -52.58
C MET A 1 17.12 15.68 -51.90
N ALA A 2 18.02 14.76 -52.26
CA ALA A 2 18.17 13.48 -51.56
C ALA A 2 19.10 13.69 -50.37
N PHE A 3 18.77 13.13 -49.20
CA PHE A 3 19.64 13.14 -48.03
C PHE A 3 20.95 12.38 -48.33
N SER A 4 22.07 12.84 -47.75
CA SER A 4 23.34 12.13 -47.89
C SER A 4 23.28 10.77 -47.18
N PRO A 5 24.02 9.75 -47.65
CA PRO A 5 24.04 8.41 -47.05
C PRO A 5 24.39 8.42 -45.55
N GLU A 6 25.33 9.28 -45.15
CA GLU A 6 25.76 9.44 -43.75
C GLU A 6 24.64 9.95 -42.84
N LEU A 7 23.80 10.87 -43.34
CA LEU A 7 22.66 11.38 -42.58
C LEU A 7 21.59 10.30 -42.34
N ILE A 8 21.40 9.41 -43.32
CA ILE A 8 20.47 8.28 -43.20
C ILE A 8 20.97 7.28 -42.15
N GLU A 9 22.28 7.01 -42.12
CA GLU A 9 22.89 6.11 -41.14
C GLU A 9 22.80 6.67 -39.71
N LEU A 10 23.12 7.95 -39.52
CA LEU A 10 22.96 8.64 -38.22
C LEU A 10 21.51 8.62 -37.73
N PHE A 11 20.54 8.82 -38.64
CA PHE A 11 19.12 8.78 -38.30
C PHE A 11 18.69 7.37 -37.84
N ASN A 12 19.15 6.33 -38.54
CA ASN A 12 18.89 4.94 -38.19
C ASN A 12 19.53 4.57 -36.83
N LEU A 13 20.79 4.94 -36.61
CA LEU A 13 21.47 4.71 -35.34
C LEU A 13 20.74 5.39 -34.17
N ARG A 14 20.33 6.64 -34.36
CA ARG A 14 19.55 7.38 -33.35
C ARG A 14 18.21 6.72 -33.06
N HIS A 15 17.50 6.24 -34.08
CA HIS A 15 16.24 5.52 -33.89
C HIS A 15 16.42 4.21 -33.13
N VAL A 16 17.47 3.44 -33.42
CA VAL A 16 17.79 2.20 -32.70
C VAL A 16 18.12 2.49 -31.24
N GLN A 17 18.91 3.53 -30.96
CA GLN A 17 19.26 3.95 -29.60
C GLN A 17 18.02 4.39 -28.81
N LEU A 18 17.12 5.18 -29.42
CA LEU A 18 15.86 5.61 -28.79
C LEU A 18 14.93 4.43 -28.49
N ARG A 19 14.84 3.44 -29.39
CA ARG A 19 14.05 2.22 -29.16
C ARG A 19 14.64 1.39 -28.01
N LYS A 20 15.95 1.21 -27.96
CA LYS A 20 16.63 0.51 -26.86
C LYS A 20 16.44 1.22 -25.52
N ALA A 21 16.60 2.54 -25.48
CA ALA A 21 16.39 3.35 -24.28
C ALA A 21 14.93 3.28 -23.78
N SER A 22 13.95 3.32 -24.69
CA SER A 22 12.54 3.15 -24.35
C SER A 22 12.23 1.76 -23.79
N ALA A 23 12.74 0.70 -24.43
CA ALA A 23 12.56 -0.67 -23.96
C ALA A 23 13.22 -0.92 -22.59
N LEU A 24 14.41 -0.38 -22.37
CA LEU A 24 15.10 -0.44 -21.07
C LEU A 24 14.29 0.29 -19.98
N ARG A 25 13.78 1.49 -20.29
CA ARG A 25 12.93 2.26 -19.36
C ARG A 25 11.64 1.52 -19.01
N SER A 26 11.03 0.85 -19.98
CA SER A 26 9.81 0.04 -19.79
C SER A 26 10.08 -1.21 -18.94
N THR A 27 11.15 -1.95 -19.21
CA THR A 27 11.51 -3.15 -18.43
C THR A 27 11.86 -2.79 -16.99
N LEU A 28 12.61 -1.70 -16.77
CA LEU A 28 12.95 -1.23 -15.43
C LEU A 28 11.71 -0.79 -14.64
N SER A 29 10.74 -0.14 -15.29
CA SER A 29 9.52 0.30 -14.62
C SER A 29 8.63 -0.88 -14.21
N ILE A 30 8.51 -1.90 -15.07
CA ILE A 30 7.77 -3.14 -14.79
C ILE A 30 8.40 -3.90 -13.62
N ALA A 31 9.73 -4.10 -13.64
CA ALA A 31 10.45 -4.79 -12.57
C ALA A 31 10.26 -4.11 -11.22
N ARG A 32 10.32 -2.76 -11.19
CA ARG A 32 10.05 -1.99 -9.97
C ARG A 32 8.66 -2.27 -9.41
N TYR A 33 7.62 -2.29 -10.25
CA TYR A 33 6.25 -2.58 -9.79
C TYR A 33 6.08 -4.01 -9.28
N ILE A 34 6.71 -5.00 -9.92
CA ILE A 34 6.65 -6.41 -9.48
C ILE A 34 7.18 -6.55 -8.05
N ASN A 35 8.34 -5.96 -7.76
CA ASN A 35 8.93 -6.03 -6.42
C ASN A 35 8.01 -5.39 -5.36
N HIS A 36 7.45 -4.21 -5.63
CA HIS A 36 6.50 -3.56 -4.72
C HIS A 36 5.21 -4.36 -4.53
N ILE A 37 4.69 -5.01 -5.58
CA ILE A 37 3.52 -5.89 -5.50
C ILE A 37 3.83 -7.09 -4.59
N GLN A 38 4.97 -7.75 -4.77
CA GLN A 38 5.38 -8.89 -3.95
C GLN A 38 5.53 -8.50 -2.48
N LEU A 39 6.23 -7.39 -2.20
CA LEU A 39 6.39 -6.87 -0.85
C LEU A 39 5.04 -6.51 -0.21
N GLY A 40 4.10 -5.96 -0.99
CA GLY A 40 2.75 -5.69 -0.53
C GLY A 40 2.02 -6.95 -0.05
N TYR A 41 2.08 -8.04 -0.82
CA TYR A 41 1.50 -9.32 -0.43
C TYR A 41 2.23 -10.00 0.73
N LEU A 42 3.55 -9.85 0.85
CA LEU A 42 4.29 -10.31 2.03
C LEU A 42 3.83 -9.59 3.30
N GLY A 43 3.52 -8.30 3.19
CA GLY A 43 2.93 -7.51 4.28
C GLY A 43 1.58 -8.03 4.77
N LEU A 44 0.86 -8.84 3.99
CA LEU A 44 -0.41 -9.45 4.37
C LEU A 44 -0.25 -10.66 5.29
N LEU A 45 0.90 -11.35 5.22
CA LEU A 45 1.11 -12.63 5.91
C LEU A 45 0.88 -12.54 7.42
N PRO A 46 1.36 -11.51 8.15
CA PRO A 46 1.13 -11.45 9.59
C PRO A 46 -0.35 -11.25 9.95
N PHE A 47 -1.13 -10.52 9.16
CA PHE A 47 -2.58 -10.40 9.39
C PHE A 47 -3.28 -11.75 9.28
N LEU A 48 -3.01 -12.50 8.22
CA LEU A 48 -3.60 -13.83 8.00
C LEU A 48 -3.14 -14.83 9.07
N ALA A 49 -1.86 -14.82 9.41
CA ALA A 49 -1.29 -15.71 10.42
C ALA A 49 -1.89 -15.45 11.82
N LEU A 50 -2.06 -14.19 12.21
CA LEU A 50 -2.60 -13.84 13.52
C LEU A 50 -4.11 -14.13 13.62
N VAL A 51 -4.88 -13.89 12.55
CA VAL A 51 -6.28 -14.33 12.50
C VAL A 51 -6.38 -15.85 12.57
N GLY A 52 -5.60 -16.57 11.76
CA GLY A 52 -5.58 -18.03 11.78
C GLY A 52 -5.18 -18.60 13.14
N TRP A 53 -4.14 -18.04 13.76
CA TRP A 53 -3.72 -18.41 15.12
C TRP A 53 -4.85 -18.19 16.13
N SER A 54 -5.48 -17.02 16.10
CA SER A 54 -6.59 -16.68 17.00
C SER A 54 -7.70 -17.72 16.91
N MET A 55 -8.16 -18.03 15.69
CA MET A 55 -9.28 -18.96 15.48
C MET A 55 -8.93 -20.42 15.77
N LEU A 56 -7.69 -20.86 15.49
CA LEU A 56 -7.28 -22.25 15.69
C LEU A 56 -6.92 -22.58 17.14
N SER A 57 -6.37 -21.62 17.88
CA SER A 57 -5.87 -21.84 19.24
C SER A 57 -6.78 -21.28 20.34
N GLY A 58 -7.75 -20.43 19.98
CA GLY A 58 -8.57 -19.68 20.93
C GLY A 58 -7.81 -18.61 21.72
N ARG A 59 -6.52 -18.37 21.43
CA ARG A 59 -5.67 -17.39 22.13
C ARG A 59 -5.87 -15.98 21.56
N THR A 60 -7.10 -15.50 21.64
CA THR A 60 -7.52 -14.25 21.01
C THR A 60 -6.84 -13.02 21.61
N GLU A 61 -6.58 -13.00 22.92
CA GLU A 61 -5.96 -11.84 23.58
C GLU A 61 -4.57 -11.53 22.99
N TYR A 62 -3.64 -12.49 23.04
CA TYR A 62 -2.29 -12.31 22.49
C TYR A 62 -2.29 -12.06 20.98
N ALA A 63 -3.10 -12.81 20.22
CA ALA A 63 -3.19 -12.65 18.78
C ALA A 63 -3.77 -11.28 18.39
N GLY A 64 -4.77 -10.81 19.13
CA GLY A 64 -5.41 -9.51 18.96
C GLY A 64 -4.45 -8.35 19.24
N THR A 65 -3.72 -8.40 20.36
CA THR A 65 -2.72 -7.36 20.68
C THR A 65 -1.63 -7.29 19.61
N MET A 66 -1.07 -8.44 19.19
CA MET A 66 -0.06 -8.47 18.12
C MET A 66 -0.62 -7.99 16.78
N PHE A 67 -1.88 -8.30 16.48
CA PHE A 67 -2.56 -7.87 15.27
C PHE A 67 -2.74 -6.36 15.24
N ILE A 68 -3.12 -5.76 16.37
CA ILE A 68 -3.24 -4.30 16.53
C ILE A 68 -1.88 -3.63 16.31
N TYR A 69 -0.82 -4.09 16.96
CA TYR A 69 0.50 -3.47 16.83
C TYR A 69 1.05 -3.56 15.41
N TYR A 70 0.89 -4.71 14.75
CA TYR A 70 1.26 -4.84 13.35
C TYR A 70 0.40 -3.94 12.44
N GLY A 71 -0.91 -3.86 12.71
CA GLY A 71 -1.85 -2.97 12.02
C GLY A 71 -1.44 -1.50 12.12
N ILE A 72 -1.05 -1.04 13.32
CA ILE A 72 -0.52 0.30 13.56
C ILE A 72 0.75 0.55 12.74
N ALA A 73 1.71 -0.38 12.78
CA ALA A 73 2.97 -0.23 12.04
C ALA A 73 2.74 -0.10 10.52
N ILE A 74 1.90 -0.96 9.95
CA ILE A 74 1.56 -0.91 8.53
C ILE A 74 0.76 0.35 8.19
N MET A 75 -0.16 0.78 9.05
CA MET A 75 -0.91 2.02 8.86
C MET A 75 0.02 3.24 8.81
N SER A 76 0.92 3.37 9.79
CA SER A 76 1.91 4.44 9.85
C SER A 76 2.82 4.43 8.63
N PHE A 77 3.27 3.25 8.19
CA PHE A 77 4.06 3.11 6.98
C PHE A 77 3.30 3.59 5.73
N LEU A 78 2.08 3.10 5.51
CA LEU A 78 1.27 3.45 4.34
C LEU A 78 0.90 4.93 4.29
N ALA A 79 0.48 5.50 5.42
CA ALA A 79 0.23 6.93 5.53
C ALA A 79 1.50 7.74 5.27
N GLY A 80 2.64 7.33 5.84
CA GLY A 80 3.92 7.98 5.61
C GLY A 80 4.34 8.03 4.14
N GLN A 81 4.05 6.99 3.34
CA GLN A 81 4.34 7.00 1.89
C GLN A 81 3.58 8.10 1.13
N LEU A 82 2.46 8.60 1.67
CA LEU A 82 1.69 9.68 1.07
C LEU A 82 2.23 11.07 1.43
N TRP A 83 3.15 11.20 2.39
CA TRP A 83 3.80 12.47 2.69
C TRP A 83 4.83 12.80 1.60
N ARG A 84 4.45 13.71 0.71
CA ARG A 84 5.26 14.10 -0.45
C ARG A 84 5.76 15.54 -0.33
N PRO A 85 6.99 15.77 0.14
CA PRO A 85 7.51 17.12 0.29
C PRO A 85 7.58 17.83 -1.08
N GLY A 86 7.05 19.05 -1.16
CA GLY A 86 7.09 19.88 -2.38
C GLY A 86 6.02 19.56 -3.44
N GLU A 87 5.30 18.44 -3.34
CA GLU A 87 4.32 18.00 -4.35
C GLU A 87 2.86 17.96 -3.84
N GLN A 88 2.64 18.30 -2.56
CA GLN A 88 1.31 18.23 -1.93
C GLN A 88 0.89 19.57 -1.31
N SER A 89 -0.41 19.85 -1.33
CA SER A 89 -0.99 20.97 -0.60
C SER A 89 -1.10 20.67 0.91
N TYR A 90 -1.14 21.71 1.73
CA TYR A 90 -1.27 21.59 3.19
C TYR A 90 -2.49 20.75 3.61
N GLY A 91 -3.65 20.97 2.97
CA GLY A 91 -4.87 20.20 3.27
C GLY A 91 -4.74 18.71 2.95
N ARG A 92 -4.03 18.35 1.88
CA ARG A 92 -3.77 16.93 1.55
C ARG A 92 -2.80 16.30 2.56
N ALA A 93 -1.79 17.04 3.00
CA ALA A 93 -0.87 16.58 4.04
C ALA A 93 -1.61 16.28 5.35
N ILE A 94 -2.48 17.19 5.81
CA ILE A 94 -3.29 16.96 7.02
C ILE A 94 -4.21 15.74 6.87
N ALA A 95 -4.84 15.55 5.70
CA ALA A 95 -5.74 14.42 5.49
C ALA A 95 -5.07 13.05 5.75
N VAL A 96 -3.78 12.92 5.42
CA VAL A 96 -2.98 11.71 5.66
C VAL A 96 -2.62 11.55 7.13
N VAL A 97 -2.53 12.64 7.88
CA VAL A 97 -2.17 12.65 9.29
C VAL A 97 -3.31 12.15 10.17
N ILE A 98 -4.57 12.44 9.81
CA ILE A 98 -5.79 12.02 10.54
C ILE A 98 -5.81 10.54 10.95
N PRO A 99 -5.57 9.56 10.05
CA PRO A 99 -5.56 8.14 10.44
C PRO A 99 -4.42 7.76 11.40
N THR A 100 -3.35 8.56 11.45
CA THR A 100 -2.12 8.24 12.23
C THR A 100 -2.03 8.91 13.60
N ILE A 101 -2.58 10.12 13.77
CA ILE A 101 -2.51 10.86 15.04
C ILE A 101 -3.03 10.04 16.23
N PRO A 102 -4.18 9.35 16.13
CA PRO A 102 -4.73 8.64 17.29
C PRO A 102 -3.97 7.36 17.64
N LEU A 103 -3.15 6.82 16.75
CA LEU A 103 -2.58 5.47 16.88
C LEU A 103 -1.79 5.24 18.19
N PRO A 104 -0.95 6.16 18.69
CA PRO A 104 -0.25 5.96 19.95
C PRO A 104 -1.19 5.82 21.16
N LEU A 105 -2.29 6.58 21.17
CA LEU A 105 -3.30 6.50 22.24
C LEU A 105 -4.17 5.25 22.09
N LEU A 106 -4.53 4.90 20.86
CA LEU A 106 -5.28 3.69 20.55
C LEU A 106 -4.52 2.41 20.93
N ALA A 107 -3.19 2.40 20.79
CA ALA A 107 -2.35 1.27 21.20
C ALA A 107 -2.47 0.92 22.69
N LEU A 108 -2.90 1.86 23.52
CA LEU A 108 -3.08 1.71 24.97
C LEU A 108 -4.57 1.68 25.39
N GLY A 109 -5.47 1.81 24.42
CA GLY A 109 -6.89 2.01 24.64
C GLY A 109 -7.72 0.74 24.48
N ASN A 110 -9.00 0.94 24.14
CA ASN A 110 -9.92 -0.16 23.86
C ASN A 110 -9.56 -0.87 22.54
N GLU A 111 -9.35 -2.19 22.61
CA GLU A 111 -8.91 -3.02 21.48
C GLU A 111 -9.93 -3.05 20.34
N LEU A 112 -11.22 -3.21 20.64
CA LEU A 112 -12.29 -3.24 19.64
C LEU A 112 -12.40 -1.90 18.91
N PHE A 113 -12.34 -0.80 19.65
CA PHE A 113 -12.33 0.54 19.06
C PHE A 113 -11.11 0.74 18.17
N THR A 114 -9.94 0.26 18.61
CA THR A 114 -8.70 0.34 17.84
C THR A 114 -8.77 -0.45 16.54
N LEU A 115 -9.30 -1.68 16.58
CA LEU A 115 -9.52 -2.50 15.38
C LEU A 115 -10.53 -1.83 14.43
N ALA A 116 -11.63 -1.27 14.95
CA ALA A 116 -12.60 -0.55 14.15
C ALA A 116 -11.97 0.68 13.48
N TRP A 117 -11.21 1.47 14.25
CA TRP A 117 -10.48 2.64 13.73
C TRP A 117 -9.47 2.27 12.66
N LEU A 118 -8.64 1.25 12.89
CA LEU A 118 -7.64 0.78 11.93
C LEU A 118 -8.31 0.29 10.64
N SER A 119 -9.37 -0.50 10.74
CA SER A 119 -10.10 -1.02 9.58
C SER A 119 -10.68 0.10 8.70
N ALA A 120 -11.25 1.14 9.31
CA ALA A 120 -11.71 2.33 8.60
C ALA A 120 -10.54 3.14 8.01
N SER A 121 -9.43 3.24 8.75
CA SER A 121 -8.25 4.01 8.34
C SER A 121 -7.57 3.42 7.08
N PHE A 122 -7.57 2.09 6.90
CA PHE A 122 -7.03 1.47 5.67
C PHE A 122 -7.81 1.90 4.42
N TRP A 123 -9.12 2.01 4.54
CA TRP A 123 -9.97 2.54 3.47
C TRP A 123 -9.76 4.04 3.27
N LEU A 124 -9.63 4.81 4.36
CA LEU A 124 -9.38 6.24 4.28
C LEU A 124 -8.05 6.54 3.56
N VAL A 125 -6.98 5.83 3.90
CA VAL A 125 -5.66 5.99 3.25
C VAL A 125 -5.76 5.64 1.77
N LEU A 126 -6.44 4.55 1.40
CA LEU A 126 -6.66 4.21 -0.01
C LEU A 126 -7.47 5.29 -0.73
N ALA A 127 -8.52 5.84 -0.10
CA ALA A 127 -9.33 6.90 -0.68
C ALA A 127 -8.53 8.20 -0.90
N ILE A 128 -7.58 8.50 -0.01
CA ILE A 128 -6.65 9.63 -0.19
C ILE A 128 -5.66 9.33 -1.32
N GLU A 129 -5.09 8.13 -1.36
CA GLU A 129 -4.13 7.69 -2.38
C GLU A 129 -4.73 7.78 -3.80
N VAL A 130 -5.97 7.29 -3.98
CA VAL A 130 -6.68 7.32 -5.28
C VAL A 130 -6.93 8.74 -5.78
N LYS A 131 -7.05 9.71 -4.88
CA LYS A 131 -7.27 11.14 -5.23
C LYS A 131 -5.97 11.87 -5.59
N GLN A 132 -4.81 11.24 -5.46
CA GLN A 132 -3.55 11.85 -5.84
C GLN A 132 -3.39 11.87 -7.37
N PRO A 133 -2.85 12.95 -7.97
CA PRO A 133 -2.65 13.04 -9.42
C PRO A 133 -1.86 11.86 -10.01
N GLN A 134 -0.86 11.39 -9.26
CA GLN A 134 0.04 10.31 -9.66
C GLN A 134 -0.63 8.92 -9.65
N TRP A 135 -1.84 8.80 -9.09
CA TRP A 135 -2.59 7.53 -9.12
C TRP A 135 -2.82 7.04 -10.55
N ALA A 136 -3.08 7.96 -11.48
CA ALA A 136 -3.27 7.64 -12.89
C ALA A 136 -2.00 7.07 -13.55
N GLU A 137 -0.82 7.49 -13.06
CA GLU A 137 0.49 7.09 -13.56
C GLU A 137 0.94 5.72 -13.02
N HIS A 138 0.29 5.22 -11.96
CA HIS A 138 0.59 3.90 -11.42
C HIS A 138 0.19 2.78 -12.37
N HIS A 139 1.01 1.72 -12.37
CA HIS A 139 0.70 0.52 -13.15
C HIS A 139 -0.64 -0.09 -12.70
N LYS A 140 -1.42 -0.61 -13.65
CA LYS A 140 -2.76 -1.17 -13.38
C LYS A 140 -2.74 -2.26 -12.29
N ASP A 141 -1.71 -3.08 -12.26
CA ASP A 141 -1.60 -4.19 -11.30
C ASP A 141 -1.25 -3.68 -9.90
N TYR A 142 -0.49 -2.58 -9.80
CA TYR A 142 -0.25 -1.92 -8.52
C TYR A 142 -1.56 -1.37 -7.95
N ARG A 143 -2.35 -0.66 -8.77
CA ARG A 143 -3.67 -0.15 -8.35
C ARG A 143 -4.59 -1.28 -7.89
N LYS A 144 -4.69 -2.35 -8.66
CA LYS A 144 -5.47 -3.55 -8.30
C LYS A 144 -4.99 -4.14 -6.98
N MET A 145 -3.68 -4.29 -6.81
CA MET A 145 -3.07 -4.84 -5.59
C MET A 145 -3.41 -3.99 -4.36
N ARG A 146 -3.37 -2.65 -4.44
CA ARG A 146 -3.80 -1.78 -3.33
C ARG A 146 -5.24 -2.04 -2.89
N PHE A 147 -6.18 -2.17 -3.82
CA PHE A 147 -7.56 -2.53 -3.48
C PHE A 147 -7.66 -3.93 -2.86
N VAL A 148 -7.00 -4.93 -3.45
CA VAL A 148 -7.02 -6.32 -2.93
C VAL A 148 -6.48 -6.37 -1.50
N LEU A 149 -5.32 -5.77 -1.25
CA LEU A 149 -4.71 -5.77 0.09
C LEU A 149 -5.61 -5.08 1.11
N THR A 150 -6.14 -3.89 0.79
CA THR A 150 -7.06 -3.19 1.69
C THR A 150 -8.30 -4.01 2.00
N SER A 151 -8.89 -4.69 0.99
CA SER A 151 -10.05 -5.56 1.21
C SER A 151 -9.74 -6.77 2.08
N VAL A 152 -8.62 -7.46 1.82
CA VAL A 152 -8.27 -8.65 2.63
C VAL A 152 -7.92 -8.24 4.06
N VAL A 153 -7.16 -7.15 4.25
CA VAL A 153 -6.86 -6.62 5.59
C VAL A 153 -8.14 -6.22 6.32
N PHE A 154 -9.10 -5.59 5.62
CA PHE A 154 -10.40 -5.26 6.19
C PHE A 154 -11.16 -6.50 6.67
N VAL A 155 -11.23 -7.56 5.86
CA VAL A 155 -11.83 -8.84 6.28
C VAL A 155 -11.10 -9.43 7.48
N CYS A 156 -9.76 -9.36 7.52
CA CYS A 156 -8.98 -9.81 8.68
C CYS A 156 -9.35 -9.04 9.95
N HIS A 157 -9.58 -7.72 9.86
CA HIS A 157 -10.06 -6.93 11.00
C HIS A 157 -11.44 -7.36 11.45
N LEU A 158 -12.38 -7.62 10.54
CA LEU A 158 -13.72 -8.09 10.88
C LEU A 158 -13.67 -9.44 11.60
N LEU A 159 -12.85 -10.38 11.11
CA LEU A 159 -12.66 -11.68 11.74
C LEU A 159 -12.02 -11.55 13.12
N MET A 160 -11.02 -10.68 13.27
CA MET A 160 -10.39 -10.43 14.57
C MET A 160 -11.37 -9.79 15.55
N ILE A 161 -12.16 -8.80 15.12
CA ILE A 161 -13.22 -8.19 15.94
C ILE A 161 -14.21 -9.25 16.42
N ALA A 162 -14.69 -10.12 15.52
CA ALA A 162 -15.58 -11.21 15.88
C ALA A 162 -14.95 -12.13 16.93
N ALA A 163 -13.70 -12.56 16.71
CA ALA A 163 -12.97 -13.38 17.68
C ALA A 163 -12.82 -12.69 19.05
N MET A 164 -12.58 -11.37 19.08
CA MET A 164 -12.45 -10.60 20.32
C MET A 164 -13.78 -10.40 21.05
N LEU A 165 -14.91 -10.38 20.33
CA LEU A 165 -16.24 -10.30 20.93
C LEU A 165 -16.67 -11.63 21.55
N ASP A 166 -16.26 -12.75 20.93
CA ASP A 166 -16.58 -14.11 21.40
C ASP A 166 -15.65 -14.60 22.52
N ARG A 167 -14.80 -13.72 23.08
CA ARG A 167 -13.93 -14.08 24.20
C ARG A 167 -14.79 -14.39 25.46
N PRO A 168 -14.54 -15.51 26.15
CA PRO A 168 -15.26 -15.86 27.38
C PRO A 168 -14.97 -14.91 28.54
#